data_AF-A0A6I3HVE7-F1
#
_entry.id   AF-A0A6I3HVE7-F1
#
_cell.length_a   1.000
_cell.length_b   1.000
_cell.length_c   1.000
_cell.angle_alpha   90.00
_cell.angle_beta   90.00
_cell.angle_gamma   90.00
#
_symmetry.space_group_name_H-M   'P 1'
#
loop_
_entity.id
_entity.type
_entity.pdbx_description
1 polymer ?
#
loop_
_entity_poly.entity_id
_entity_poly.type
_entity_poly.pdbx_seq_one_letter_code
_entity_poly.pdbx_strand_id
1 'polypeptide(L)'
;GILMSYCGGDGGHQLTQYSEAERIEMITSDMRQIHGITSPQTGAFSRSWSAKKNYGGAYAVYQTGQITGYWNILRQPWGRVHLAGEHVATCTGYMEGAVESGRDVADRIVRAS
;
A
#
# COMPACT_ATOMS: atom_id res chain seq x y z
N GLY A 1 -11.30 9.00 -20.76
CA GLY A 1 -10.54 8.00 -20.00
C GLY A 1 -10.37 8.46 -18.57
N ILE A 2 -9.70 7.67 -17.73
CA ILE A 2 -9.35 8.04 -16.35
C ILE A 2 -7.83 8.18 -16.28
N LEU A 3 -7.35 9.26 -15.67
CA LEU A 3 -5.95 9.40 -15.29
C LEU A 3 -5.80 9.14 -13.81
N MET A 4 -4.70 8.48 -13.44
CA MET A 4 -4.42 8.08 -12.08
C MET A 4 -2.99 8.49 -11.73
N SER A 5 -2.83 9.04 -10.54
CA SER A 5 -1.54 9.43 -9.98
C SER A 5 -1.35 8.77 -8.63
N TYR A 6 -0.10 8.41 -8.33
CA TYR A 6 0.30 7.82 -7.06
C TYR A 6 1.43 8.65 -6.48
N CYS A 7 1.35 8.93 -5.17
CA CYS A 7 2.39 9.60 -4.43
C CYS A 7 2.63 8.85 -3.12
N GLY A 8 3.85 8.37 -2.93
CA GLY A 8 4.30 7.65 -1.73
C GLY A 8 5.39 8.42 -0.98
N GLY A 9 5.93 7.81 0.07
CA GLY A 9 7.00 8.39 0.88
C GLY A 9 6.63 9.75 1.47
N ASP A 10 7.63 10.64 1.58
CA ASP A 10 7.47 11.96 2.19
C ASP A 10 6.46 12.83 1.44
N GLY A 11 6.42 12.76 0.10
CA GLY A 11 5.43 13.50 -0.69
C GLY A 11 4.00 13.02 -0.40
N GLY A 12 3.79 11.70 -0.33
CA GLY A 12 2.51 11.12 0.06
C GLY A 12 2.11 11.50 1.50
N HIS A 13 3.10 11.60 2.40
CA HIS A 13 2.90 12.06 3.77
C HIS A 13 2.50 13.54 3.83
N GLN A 14 3.20 14.42 3.11
CA GLN A 14 2.87 15.84 3.01
C GLN A 14 1.46 16.06 2.46
N LEU A 15 1.07 15.30 1.44
CA LEU A 15 -0.28 15.38 0.87
C LEU A 15 -1.38 15.03 1.88
N THR A 16 -1.07 14.28 2.95
CA THR A 16 -2.07 13.97 3.98
C THR A 16 -2.54 15.17 4.79
N GLN A 17 -1.79 16.28 4.77
CA GLN A 17 -2.12 17.52 5.48
C GLN A 17 -3.25 18.30 4.79
N TYR A 18 -3.54 18.00 3.53
CA TYR A 18 -4.56 18.64 2.73
C TYR A 18 -5.86 17.83 2.70
N SER A 19 -6.98 18.52 2.56
CA SER A 19 -8.29 17.91 2.32
C SER A 19 -8.31 17.12 0.99
N GLU A 20 -9.33 16.29 0.81
CA GLU A 20 -9.51 15.58 -0.47
C GLU A 20 -9.68 16.54 -1.65
N ALA A 21 -10.43 17.64 -1.46
CA ALA A 21 -10.67 18.64 -2.49
C ALA A 21 -9.38 19.36 -2.92
N GLU A 22 -8.57 19.82 -1.96
CA GLU A 22 -7.29 20.47 -2.24
C GLU A 22 -6.32 19.54 -2.97
N ARG A 23 -6.25 18.26 -2.58
CA ARG A 23 -5.44 17.26 -3.30
C ARG A 23 -5.91 17.04 -4.72
N ILE A 24 -7.23 16.96 -4.93
CA ILE A 24 -7.80 16.81 -6.27
C ILE A 24 -7.43 18.02 -7.12
N GLU A 25 -7.56 19.24 -6.60
CA GLU A 25 -7.25 20.47 -7.32
C GLU A 25 -5.76 20.53 -7.71
N MET A 26 -4.85 20.34 -6.76
CA MET A 26 -3.40 20.36 -7.00
C MET A 26 -2.99 19.34 -8.08
N ILE A 27 -3.37 18.06 -7.89
CA ILE A 27 -2.95 17.00 -8.81
C ILE A 27 -3.63 17.14 -10.18
N THR A 28 -4.87 17.62 -10.23
CA THR A 28 -5.55 17.87 -11.51
C THR A 28 -4.86 19.00 -12.28
N SER A 29 -4.46 20.07 -11.61
CA SER A 29 -3.70 21.16 -12.22
C SER A 29 -2.41 20.64 -12.87
N ASP A 30 -1.62 19.86 -12.12
CA ASP A 30 -0.38 19.26 -12.62
C ASP A 30 -0.63 18.34 -13.81
N MET A 31 -1.63 17.45 -13.72
CA MET A 31 -1.96 16.52 -14.80
C MET A 31 -2.41 17.23 -16.07
N ARG A 32 -3.17 18.33 -15.95
CA ARG A 32 -3.58 19.12 -17.12
C ARG A 32 -2.40 19.82 -17.77
N GLN A 33 -1.47 20.35 -16.98
CA GLN A 33 -0.25 20.97 -17.49
C GLN A 33 0.66 19.95 -18.18
N ILE A 34 0.93 18.81 -17.53
CA ILE A 34 1.84 17.76 -18.04
C ILE A 34 1.30 17.14 -19.33
N HIS A 35 0.00 16.89 -19.40
CA HIS A 35 -0.63 16.17 -20.52
C HIS A 35 -1.36 17.08 -21.53
N GLY A 36 -1.35 18.41 -21.33
CA GLY A 36 -2.02 19.37 -22.22
C GLY A 36 -3.54 19.21 -22.27
N ILE A 37 -4.18 18.83 -21.16
CA ILE A 37 -5.61 18.47 -21.13
C ILE A 37 -6.47 19.73 -20.97
N THR A 38 -7.20 20.08 -22.03
CA THR A 38 -8.13 21.22 -22.06
C THR A 38 -9.58 20.82 -21.82
N SER A 39 -9.93 19.55 -22.00
CA SER A 39 -11.28 19.06 -21.77
C SER A 39 -11.71 19.21 -20.30
N PRO A 40 -13.02 19.36 -20.03
CA PRO A 40 -13.52 19.46 -18.66
C PRO A 40 -13.41 18.11 -17.94
N GLN A 41 -13.10 18.17 -16.65
CA GLN A 41 -13.15 17.02 -15.76
C GLN A 41 -14.60 16.63 -15.49
N THR A 42 -14.92 15.33 -15.59
CA THR A 42 -16.25 14.78 -15.28
C THR A 42 -16.38 14.25 -13.86
N GLY A 43 -15.26 13.96 -13.20
CA GLY A 43 -15.19 13.54 -11.81
C GLY A 43 -13.74 13.33 -11.35
N ALA A 44 -13.53 13.34 -10.04
CA ALA A 44 -12.25 13.00 -9.43
C ALA A 44 -12.48 12.40 -8.04
N PHE A 45 -11.46 11.69 -7.57
CA PHE A 45 -11.46 11.01 -6.29
C PHE A 45 -10.03 10.94 -5.76
N SER A 46 -9.83 11.09 -4.45
CA SER A 46 -8.50 10.99 -3.83
C SER A 46 -8.53 10.18 -2.54
N ARG A 47 -7.49 9.36 -2.34
CA ARG A 47 -7.35 8.51 -1.15
C ARG A 47 -5.98 8.68 -0.50
N SER A 48 -5.99 9.22 0.72
CA SER A 48 -4.92 8.95 1.68
C SER A 48 -5.10 7.56 2.25
N TRP A 49 -4.19 6.64 1.97
CA TRP A 49 -4.17 5.35 2.65
C TRP A 49 -3.65 5.48 4.09
N SER A 50 -2.56 6.24 4.28
CA SER A 50 -1.92 6.46 5.58
C SER A 50 -2.81 7.19 6.60
N ALA A 51 -3.71 8.07 6.18
CA ALA A 51 -4.61 8.79 7.10
C ALA A 51 -5.82 7.95 7.57
N LYS A 52 -5.97 6.71 7.09
CA LYS A 52 -7.08 5.83 7.50
C LYS A 52 -6.63 4.96 8.67
N LYS A 53 -7.41 5.02 9.76
CA LYS A 53 -7.18 4.30 11.01
C LYS A 53 -6.91 2.79 10.83
N ASN A 54 -7.57 2.15 9.87
CA ASN A 54 -7.47 0.70 9.67
C ASN A 54 -6.28 0.27 8.80
N TYR A 55 -5.59 1.20 8.13
CA TYR A 55 -4.50 0.87 7.21
C TYR A 55 -3.15 1.39 7.74
N GLY A 56 -3.09 2.64 8.24
CA GLY A 56 -1.86 3.26 8.73
C GLY A 56 -0.76 3.48 7.66
N GLY A 57 -0.99 3.04 6.42
CA GLY A 57 -0.05 3.07 5.30
C GLY A 57 -0.71 2.49 4.04
N ALA A 58 0.06 2.36 2.96
CA ALA A 58 -0.41 1.78 1.70
C ALA A 58 0.02 0.30 1.56
N TYR A 59 1.31 0.03 1.72
CA TYR A 59 1.93 -1.29 1.67
C TYR A 59 3.25 -1.27 2.45
N ALA A 60 3.78 -2.45 2.80
CA ALA A 60 5.03 -2.58 3.51
C ALA A 60 6.21 -2.05 2.69
N VAL A 61 7.04 -1.24 3.33
CA VAL A 61 8.32 -0.77 2.82
C VAL A 61 9.33 -0.93 3.95
N TYR A 62 10.38 -1.72 3.71
CA TYR A 62 11.38 -2.01 4.73
C TYR A 62 12.55 -1.03 4.65
N GLN A 63 13.01 -0.58 5.81
CA GLN A 63 14.24 0.18 5.93
C GLN A 63 15.46 -0.72 5.77
N THR A 64 16.60 -0.10 5.45
CA THR A 64 17.89 -0.78 5.37
C THR A 64 18.15 -1.63 6.62
N GLY A 65 18.49 -2.90 6.42
CA GLY A 65 18.78 -3.85 7.49
C GLY A 65 17.56 -4.57 8.10
N GLN A 66 16.32 -4.11 7.86
CA GLN A 66 15.15 -4.78 8.43
C GLN A 66 14.90 -6.17 7.84
N ILE A 67 15.08 -6.33 6.53
CA ILE A 67 14.97 -7.64 5.88
C ILE A 67 16.04 -8.59 6.41
N THR A 68 17.31 -8.19 6.38
CA THR A 68 18.41 -9.06 6.80
C THR A 68 18.38 -9.38 8.30
N GLY A 69 17.84 -8.49 9.12
CA GLY A 69 17.70 -8.71 10.56
C GLY A 69 16.47 -9.52 10.97
N TYR A 70 15.33 -9.33 10.29
CA TYR A 70 14.03 -9.77 10.83
C TYR A 70 13.18 -10.61 9.89
N TRP A 71 13.53 -10.75 8.61
CA TRP A 71 12.68 -11.44 7.62
C TRP A 71 12.32 -12.87 8.02
N ASN A 72 13.32 -13.64 8.43
CA ASN A 72 13.11 -15.04 8.82
C ASN A 72 12.24 -15.16 10.07
N ILE A 73 12.44 -14.25 11.04
CA ILE A 73 11.72 -14.24 12.33
C ILE A 73 10.26 -13.87 12.10
N LEU A 74 9.99 -12.81 11.32
CA LEU A 74 8.65 -12.32 11.02
C LEU A 74 7.75 -13.38 10.37
N ARG A 75 8.35 -14.33 9.64
CA ARG A 75 7.64 -15.39 8.89
C ARG A 75 7.47 -16.69 9.68
N GLN A 76 7.97 -16.77 10.92
CA GLN A 76 7.75 -17.91 11.81
C GLN A 76 6.43 -17.79 12.56
N PRO A 77 5.74 -18.91 12.84
CA PRO A 77 4.62 -18.91 13.78
C PRO A 77 5.10 -18.67 15.21
N TRP A 78 4.25 -18.05 16.02
CA TRP A 78 4.43 -17.97 17.47
C TRP A 78 3.34 -18.79 18.17
N GLY A 79 3.68 -20.04 18.51
CA GLY A 79 2.71 -21.01 19.00
C GLY A 79 1.63 -21.30 17.94
N ARG A 80 0.37 -20.96 18.26
CA ARG A 80 -0.78 -21.11 17.34
C ARG A 80 -1.06 -19.85 16.51
N VAL A 81 -0.25 -18.81 16.64
CA VAL A 81 -0.42 -17.55 15.92
C VAL A 81 0.46 -17.54 14.68
N HIS A 82 -0.16 -17.31 13.53
CA HIS A 82 0.50 -17.20 12.24
C HIS A 82 0.21 -15.82 11.65
N LEU A 83 1.23 -15.18 11.06
CA LEU A 83 1.05 -13.94 10.31
C LEU A 83 0.90 -14.24 8.82
N ALA A 84 -0.08 -13.59 8.20
CA ALA A 84 -0.32 -13.60 6.76
C ALA A 84 -0.56 -12.16 6.27
N GLY A 85 -0.37 -11.94 4.98
CA GLY A 85 -0.47 -10.64 4.33
C GLY A 85 0.79 -10.32 3.51
N GLU A 86 0.69 -9.30 2.66
CA GLU A 86 1.79 -8.94 1.75
C GLU A 86 3.11 -8.66 2.48
N HIS A 87 3.03 -8.10 3.69
CA HIS A 87 4.14 -7.72 4.56
C HIS A 87 4.90 -8.90 5.19
N VAL A 88 4.53 -10.14 4.89
CA VAL A 88 5.28 -11.35 5.26
C VAL A 88 5.52 -12.27 4.06
N ALA A 89 5.19 -11.82 2.86
CA ALA A 89 5.25 -12.60 1.62
C ALA A 89 6.50 -12.26 0.81
N THR A 90 6.89 -13.14 -0.11
CA THR A 90 8.01 -12.88 -1.03
C THR A 90 7.63 -11.81 -2.04
N CYS A 91 6.39 -11.86 -2.55
CA CYS A 91 5.80 -10.82 -3.39
C CYS A 91 5.24 -9.64 -2.56
N THR A 92 6.08 -9.06 -1.69
CA THR A 92 5.70 -7.91 -0.84
C THR A 92 5.18 -6.73 -1.66
N GLY A 93 4.17 -6.04 -1.14
CA GLY A 93 3.59 -4.83 -1.69
C GLY A 93 2.45 -5.06 -2.68
N TYR A 94 2.15 -6.33 -2.99
CA TYR A 94 1.16 -6.70 -3.99
C TYR A 94 0.10 -7.65 -3.43
N MET A 95 -1.05 -7.68 -4.13
CA MET A 95 -2.11 -8.66 -3.85
C MET A 95 -1.60 -10.10 -3.94
N GLU A 96 -0.68 -10.38 -4.87
CA GLU A 96 -0.06 -11.70 -5.01
C GLU A 96 0.62 -12.16 -3.71
N GLY A 97 1.35 -11.28 -3.03
CA GLY A 97 1.96 -11.61 -1.74
C GLY A 97 0.94 -11.89 -0.64
N ALA A 98 -0.16 -11.13 -0.62
CA ALA A 98 -1.25 -11.40 0.33
C ALA A 98 -1.87 -12.80 0.10
N VAL A 99 -2.03 -13.21 -1.16
CA VAL A 99 -2.53 -14.55 -1.52
C VAL A 99 -1.50 -15.64 -1.22
N GLU A 100 -0.23 -15.44 -1.61
CA GLU A 100 0.92 -16.33 -1.34
C GLU A 100 0.97 -16.70 0.15
N SER A 101 1.13 -15.68 1.00
CA SER A 101 1.25 -15.88 2.46
C SER A 101 0.00 -16.46 3.09
N GLY A 102 -1.20 -16.09 2.61
CA GLY A 102 -2.45 -16.64 3.09
C GLY A 102 -2.57 -18.14 2.83
N ARG A 103 -2.21 -18.58 1.61
CA ARG A 103 -2.18 -20.00 1.23
C ARG A 103 -1.13 -20.77 2.03
N ASP A 104 0.08 -20.24 2.15
CA ASP A 104 1.16 -20.86 2.94
C ASP A 104 0.76 -21.07 4.40
N VAL A 105 0.13 -20.06 5.02
CA VAL A 105 -0.34 -20.15 6.41
C VAL A 105 -1.46 -21.17 6.55
N ALA A 106 -2.44 -21.19 5.63
CA ALA A 106 -3.50 -22.19 5.64
C ALA A 106 -2.93 -23.62 5.55
N ASP A 107 -1.99 -23.86 4.63
CA ASP A 107 -1.33 -25.15 4.46
C ASP A 107 -0.56 -25.57 5.72
N ARG A 108 0.13 -24.63 6.39
CA ARG A 108 0.82 -24.91 7.66
C ARG A 108 -0.16 -25.32 8.76
N ILE A 109 -1.29 -24.64 8.89
CA ILE A 109 -2.31 -24.95 9.91
C ILE A 109 -2.91 -26.34 9.66
N VAL A 110 -3.25 -26.65 8.41
CA VAL A 110 -3.81 -27.96 8.03
C VAL A 110 -2.84 -29.09 8.33
N ARG A 111 -1.54 -28.92 8.05
CA ARG A 111 -0.50 -29.94 8.32
C ARG A 111 -0.14 -30.11 9.80
N ALA A 112 -0.42 -29.10 10.62
CA ALA A 112 -0.15 -29.11 12.06
C ALA A 112 -1.34 -29.63 12.90
N SER A 113 -2.47 -29.92 12.24
CA SER A 113 -3.69 -30.52 12.83
C SER A 113 -3.62 -32.04 12.77
#